data_AF-A0A2I1DRM5-F1
#
_entry.id   AF-A0A2I1DRM5-F1
#
_cell.length_a   1.000
_cell.length_b   1.000
_cell.length_c   1.000
_cell.angle_alpha   90.00
_cell.angle_beta   90.00
_cell.angle_gamma   90.00
#
_symmetry.space_group_name_H-M   'P 1'
#
loop_
_entity.id
_entity.type
_entity.pdbx_description
1 polymer ?
#
loop_
_entity_poly.entity_id
_entity_poly.type
_entity_poly.pdbx_seq_one_letter_code
_entity_poly.pdbx_strand_id
1 'polypeptide(L)'
;MATENNSTQITKDKNDDDKKIFDENNDEININDDLSNVNNIGSKSKKKKKNKNKKKSTTESTTDDKVDLDEIVEHILSENPSTSKTCSVPNCKQTSSAVMDLTCQYCNMKYCMKHRYPEAHSPKCVEKARNAAHSNFKQESIHVITQEKKTPGSTNAKNFSVNKSKEELKKRYKEKLDKARRNERGG
;
A
#
# COMPACT_ATOMS: atom_id res chain seq x y z
N MET A 1 -2.12 12.98 52.13
CA MET A 1 -1.34 12.81 50.89
C MET A 1 -2.19 13.35 49.75
N ALA A 2 -1.72 14.42 49.13
CA ALA A 2 -2.50 15.28 48.24
C ALA A 2 -2.76 14.63 46.87
N THR A 3 -3.99 14.81 46.38
CA THR A 3 -4.42 14.54 45.00
C THR A 3 -4.21 15.80 44.17
N GLU A 4 -3.28 15.79 43.23
CA GLU A 4 -3.04 16.91 42.31
C GLU A 4 -3.82 16.72 41.01
N ASN A 5 -4.91 17.47 40.90
CA ASN A 5 -5.57 17.80 39.65
C ASN A 5 -4.69 18.80 38.89
N ASN A 6 -4.22 18.47 37.68
CA ASN A 6 -3.62 19.48 36.80
C ASN A 6 -4.58 19.80 35.66
N SER A 7 -5.27 20.93 35.84
CA SER A 7 -6.18 21.55 34.89
C SER A 7 -5.35 22.52 34.05
N THR A 8 -5.07 22.17 32.79
CA THR A 8 -4.34 23.06 31.88
C THR A 8 -5.30 24.12 31.34
N GLN A 9 -5.14 25.35 31.82
CA GLN A 9 -5.89 26.51 31.36
C GLN A 9 -5.41 26.92 29.96
N ILE A 10 -6.35 27.07 29.02
CA ILE A 10 -6.08 27.60 27.68
C ILE A 10 -6.40 29.09 27.71
N THR A 11 -5.37 29.93 27.67
CA THR A 11 -5.51 31.36 27.35
C THR A 11 -5.69 31.52 25.84
N LYS A 12 -6.72 32.25 25.45
CA LYS A 12 -6.94 32.71 24.07
C LYS A 12 -6.34 34.11 23.96
N ASP A 13 -5.27 34.25 23.19
CA ASP A 13 -4.90 35.55 22.64
C ASP A 13 -5.10 35.53 21.12
N LYS A 14 -5.70 36.62 20.64
CA LYS A 14 -6.07 36.87 19.24
C LYS A 14 -4.97 37.70 18.59
N ASN A 15 -4.76 37.43 17.29
CA ASN A 15 -4.38 38.34 16.19
C ASN A 15 -3.06 38.02 15.44
N ASP A 16 -3.26 37.95 14.12
CA ASP A 16 -2.43 38.33 12.96
C ASP A 16 -1.29 37.42 12.44
N ASP A 17 -1.61 36.84 11.27
CA ASP A 17 -0.88 36.75 9.99
C ASP A 17 0.54 36.13 9.87
N ASP A 18 0.64 35.22 8.90
CA ASP A 18 1.83 34.56 8.34
C ASP A 18 2.63 33.59 9.23
N LYS A 19 2.01 32.47 9.58
CA LYS A 19 2.74 31.31 10.13
C LYS A 19 3.35 30.48 8.99
N LYS A 20 4.61 30.75 8.66
CA LYS A 20 5.44 29.86 7.83
C LYS A 20 5.63 28.51 8.52
N ILE A 21 5.37 27.41 7.82
CA ILE A 21 5.56 26.04 8.32
C ILE A 21 6.87 25.50 7.73
N PHE A 22 7.80 25.18 8.61
CA PHE A 22 9.08 24.54 8.29
C PHE A 22 9.02 23.06 8.68
N ASP A 23 9.72 22.19 7.93
CA ASP A 23 9.89 20.78 8.27
C ASP A 23 11.06 20.54 9.25
N GLU A 24 11.28 19.29 9.67
CA GLU A 24 12.37 18.92 10.59
C GLU A 24 13.78 19.15 10.02
N ASN A 25 13.90 19.49 8.73
CA ASN A 25 15.17 19.83 8.05
C ASN A 25 15.31 21.32 7.76
N ASN A 26 14.36 22.15 8.22
CA ASN A 26 14.36 23.61 8.07
C ASN A 26 14.19 24.09 6.61
N ASP A 27 13.48 23.32 5.78
CA ASP A 27 13.12 23.72 4.41
C ASP A 27 11.71 24.38 4.39
N GLU A 28 11.56 25.49 3.66
CA GLU A 28 10.27 26.20 3.49
C GLU A 28 9.32 25.39 2.59
N ILE A 29 8.19 24.95 3.15
CA ILE A 29 7.14 24.26 2.37
C ILE A 29 6.18 25.31 1.78
N ASN A 30 6.28 25.57 0.48
CA ASN A 30 5.31 26.38 -0.26
C ASN A 30 4.17 25.51 -0.81
N ILE A 31 2.94 25.72 -0.32
CA ILE A 31 1.76 24.88 -0.59
C ILE A 31 0.98 25.33 -1.84
N ASN A 32 1.41 26.39 -2.54
CA ASN A 32 0.57 27.03 -3.56
C ASN A 32 0.77 26.60 -5.02
N ASP A 33 1.67 25.67 -5.34
CA ASP A 33 1.85 25.23 -6.73
C ASP A 33 1.77 23.71 -6.84
N ASP A 34 0.56 23.19 -7.11
CA ASP A 34 0.34 22.10 -8.07
C ASP A 34 -1.14 21.72 -8.15
N LEU A 35 -1.99 22.72 -8.40
CA LEU A 35 -3.40 22.53 -8.76
C LEU A 35 -3.61 22.62 -10.28
N SER A 36 -2.67 22.15 -11.11
CA SER A 36 -2.86 22.19 -12.56
C SER A 36 -1.98 21.21 -13.37
N ASN A 37 -1.90 19.93 -13.02
CA ASN A 37 -1.45 18.94 -14.03
C ASN A 37 -1.87 17.49 -13.78
N VAL A 38 -3.17 17.20 -13.73
CA VAL A 38 -3.67 15.81 -13.84
C VAL A 38 -4.71 15.72 -14.95
N ASN A 39 -4.37 16.18 -16.14
CA ASN A 39 -5.16 15.99 -17.35
C ASN A 39 -4.26 15.74 -18.57
N ASN A 40 -3.33 14.78 -18.48
CA ASN A 40 -2.79 14.09 -19.66
C ASN A 40 -1.94 12.86 -19.29
N ILE A 41 -2.60 11.72 -19.05
CA ILE A 41 -1.96 10.41 -19.27
C ILE A 41 -2.85 9.66 -20.25
N GLY A 42 -2.88 10.20 -21.47
CA GLY A 42 -3.32 9.50 -22.66
C GLY A 42 -2.26 8.47 -23.05
N SER A 43 -2.74 7.25 -23.21
CA SER A 43 -2.10 6.10 -23.82
C SER A 43 -1.16 6.47 -24.99
N LYS A 44 0.14 6.22 -24.84
CA LYS A 44 1.04 6.03 -25.99
C LYS A 44 1.75 4.69 -25.86
N SER A 45 1.02 3.66 -26.25
CA SER A 45 1.54 2.35 -26.64
C SER A 45 2.54 2.53 -27.78
N LYS A 46 3.84 2.43 -27.51
CA LYS A 46 4.85 2.25 -28.55
C LYS A 46 5.12 0.75 -28.74
N LYS A 47 4.54 0.25 -29.83
CA LYS A 47 4.77 -1.05 -30.45
C LYS A 47 6.11 -1.04 -31.21
N LYS A 48 6.93 -2.09 -31.05
CA LYS A 48 8.02 -2.65 -31.90
C LYS A 48 9.14 -3.16 -30.98
N LYS A 49 9.82 -4.30 -31.20
CA LYS A 49 9.93 -5.23 -32.33
C LYS A 49 10.42 -6.59 -31.80
N LYS A 50 9.91 -7.67 -32.38
CA LYS A 50 10.52 -9.01 -32.40
C LYS A 50 11.97 -8.90 -32.89
N ASN A 51 12.92 -9.57 -32.24
CA ASN A 51 14.13 -10.00 -32.92
C ASN A 51 14.54 -11.43 -32.54
N LYS A 52 14.85 -12.18 -33.58
CA LYS A 52 15.12 -13.61 -33.65
C LYS A 52 16.60 -13.75 -34.00
N ASN A 53 17.38 -14.43 -33.18
CA ASN A 53 18.65 -15.11 -33.53
C ASN A 53 19.16 -15.79 -32.26
N LYS A 54 19.21 -17.12 -32.13
CA LYS A 54 20.00 -18.13 -32.88
C LYS A 54 21.51 -17.93 -32.78
N LYS A 55 22.11 -18.51 -31.73
CA LYS A 55 23.45 -19.11 -31.71
C LYS A 55 23.53 -19.96 -30.42
N LYS A 56 23.32 -21.28 -30.50
CA LYS A 56 24.28 -22.36 -30.78
C LYS A 56 25.46 -22.33 -29.80
N SER A 57 25.34 -23.09 -28.71
CA SER A 57 26.45 -23.69 -28.00
C SER A 57 26.07 -25.13 -27.68
N THR A 58 26.71 -26.00 -28.44
CA THR A 58 26.74 -27.45 -28.34
C THR A 58 27.51 -27.87 -27.10
N THR A 59 26.87 -28.65 -26.23
CA THR A 59 27.52 -29.58 -25.31
C THR A 59 26.54 -30.73 -25.09
N GLU A 60 26.60 -31.66 -26.04
CA GLU A 60 26.52 -33.12 -25.88
C GLU A 60 25.64 -33.65 -24.75
N SER A 61 24.40 -33.99 -25.10
CA SER A 61 23.52 -34.88 -24.35
C SER A 61 23.50 -36.24 -25.05
N THR A 62 24.17 -37.22 -24.47
CA THR A 62 23.98 -38.64 -24.76
C THR A 62 23.55 -39.31 -23.46
N THR A 63 22.26 -39.58 -23.33
CA THR A 63 21.65 -40.90 -23.02
C THR A 63 20.13 -40.73 -23.03
N ASP A 64 19.48 -41.70 -23.66
CA ASP A 64 18.04 -41.86 -23.72
C ASP A 64 17.46 -42.17 -22.35
N ASP A 65 16.95 -41.16 -21.64
CA ASP A 65 16.17 -41.39 -20.42
C ASP A 65 14.86 -40.60 -20.49
N LYS A 66 13.76 -41.34 -20.54
CA LYS A 66 12.40 -40.83 -20.33
C LYS A 66 12.35 -40.32 -18.89
N VAL A 67 12.59 -39.03 -18.68
CA VAL A 67 12.41 -38.43 -17.36
C VAL A 67 10.92 -38.46 -17.05
N ASP A 68 10.52 -39.37 -16.15
CA ASP A 68 9.14 -39.50 -15.72
C ASP A 68 8.76 -38.21 -14.98
N LEU A 69 7.81 -37.46 -15.53
CA LEU A 69 7.37 -36.19 -14.95
C LEU A 69 6.87 -36.39 -13.51
N ASP A 70 6.37 -37.60 -13.21
CA ASP A 70 5.89 -38.00 -11.92
C ASP A 70 7.03 -38.06 -10.87
N GLU A 71 8.25 -38.45 -11.26
CA GLU A 71 9.41 -38.50 -10.35
C GLU A 71 9.93 -37.09 -10.01
N ILE A 72 9.91 -36.15 -10.96
CA ILE A 72 10.25 -34.74 -10.69
C ILE A 72 9.21 -34.09 -9.78
N VAL A 73 7.92 -34.37 -10.00
CA VAL A 73 6.84 -33.84 -9.16
C VAL A 73 6.94 -34.41 -7.74
N GLU A 74 7.29 -35.68 -7.59
CA GLU A 74 7.55 -36.29 -6.28
C GLU A 74 8.78 -35.67 -5.59
N HIS A 75 9.84 -35.33 -6.32
CA HIS A 75 11.01 -34.63 -5.74
C HIS A 75 10.67 -33.21 -5.28
N ILE A 76 9.85 -32.46 -6.04
CA ILE A 76 9.41 -31.11 -5.68
C ILE A 76 8.43 -31.13 -4.48
N LEU A 77 7.61 -32.18 -4.36
CA LEU A 77 6.65 -32.33 -3.26
C LEU A 77 7.29 -32.94 -1.99
N SER A 78 8.33 -33.77 -2.14
CA SER A 78 9.09 -34.36 -1.03
C SER A 78 10.13 -33.40 -0.45
N GLU A 79 10.64 -32.46 -1.24
CA GLU A 79 11.23 -31.20 -0.75
C GLU A 79 10.14 -30.31 -0.19
N ASN A 80 9.48 -30.77 0.87
CA ASN A 80 8.60 -29.96 1.67
C ASN A 80 9.46 -28.80 2.19
N PRO A 81 9.37 -27.57 1.64
CA PRO A 81 10.20 -26.49 2.12
C PRO A 81 9.69 -26.28 3.52
N SER A 82 10.43 -26.74 4.53
CA SER A 82 10.05 -26.59 5.91
C SER A 82 9.89 -25.10 6.10
N THR A 83 8.65 -24.61 6.02
CA THR A 83 8.36 -23.20 6.16
C THR A 83 8.77 -22.92 7.57
N SER A 84 9.94 -22.32 7.71
CA SER A 84 10.61 -22.19 9.00
C SER A 84 9.59 -21.54 9.92
N LYS A 85 9.13 -22.27 10.94
CA LYS A 85 8.12 -21.81 11.90
C LYS A 85 8.73 -20.77 12.84
N THR A 86 9.67 -19.97 12.35
CA THR A 86 10.53 -19.06 13.09
C THR A 86 10.38 -17.67 12.51
N CYS A 87 10.52 -16.68 13.39
CA CYS A 87 10.50 -15.28 13.01
C CYS A 87 11.55 -14.98 11.93
N SER A 88 11.18 -14.18 10.92
CA SER A 88 12.06 -13.81 9.80
C SER A 88 13.11 -12.74 10.15
N VAL A 89 13.14 -12.23 11.40
CA VAL A 89 14.13 -11.25 11.85
C VAL A 89 15.47 -11.95 12.10
N PRO A 90 16.60 -11.43 11.55
CA PRO A 90 17.92 -11.97 11.86
C PRO A 90 18.17 -11.89 13.36
N ASN A 91 18.60 -13.00 13.97
CA ASN A 91 18.81 -13.16 15.42
C ASN A 91 17.56 -13.43 16.28
N CYS A 92 16.36 -13.52 15.70
CA CYS A 92 15.17 -13.95 16.45
C CYS A 92 14.94 -15.46 16.30
N LYS A 93 15.09 -16.21 17.40
CA LYS A 93 14.83 -17.66 17.43
C LYS A 93 13.41 -18.03 17.89
N GLN A 94 12.53 -17.04 18.05
CA GLN A 94 11.16 -17.29 18.49
C GLN A 94 10.38 -18.03 17.40
N THR A 95 9.62 -19.05 17.82
CA THR A 95 8.76 -19.79 16.91
C THR A 95 7.53 -18.94 16.56
N SER A 96 7.43 -18.57 15.29
CA SER A 96 6.21 -18.07 14.67
C SER A 96 5.37 -19.29 14.26
N SER A 97 4.84 -20.01 15.26
CA SER A 97 3.87 -21.08 14.99
C SER A 97 2.68 -20.52 14.22
N ALA A 98 2.06 -21.31 13.36
CA ALA A 98 0.98 -20.92 12.42
C ALA A 98 -0.28 -20.29 13.06
N VAL A 99 -0.35 -20.26 14.40
CA VAL A 99 -1.46 -19.67 15.18
C VAL A 99 -1.10 -18.27 15.69
N MET A 100 0.19 -17.94 15.80
CA MET A 100 0.70 -16.69 16.41
C MET A 100 1.69 -15.95 15.51
N ASP A 101 1.73 -16.28 14.22
CA ASP A 101 2.52 -15.58 13.22
C ASP A 101 1.70 -14.48 12.54
N LEU A 102 2.22 -13.26 12.53
CA LEU A 102 1.67 -12.17 11.73
C LEU A 102 2.50 -11.98 10.47
N THR A 103 1.83 -11.98 9.32
CA THR A 103 2.46 -11.66 8.04
C THR A 103 2.47 -10.16 7.85
N CYS A 104 3.65 -9.57 7.65
CA CYS A 104 3.76 -8.13 7.38
C CYS A 104 3.20 -7.79 6.00
N GLN A 105 2.31 -6.80 5.91
CA GLN A 105 1.67 -6.39 4.65
C GLN A 105 2.64 -5.73 3.65
N TYR A 106 3.85 -5.34 4.08
CA TYR A 106 4.81 -4.58 3.27
C TYR A 106 5.94 -5.43 2.68
N CYS A 107 6.31 -6.52 3.36
CA CYS A 107 7.37 -7.44 2.94
C CYS A 107 6.92 -8.91 2.87
N ASN A 108 5.69 -9.21 3.27
CA ASN A 108 5.07 -10.54 3.21
C ASN A 108 5.82 -11.65 3.94
N MET A 109 6.67 -11.28 4.91
CA MET A 109 7.39 -12.22 5.77
C MET A 109 6.64 -12.43 7.09
N LYS A 110 6.84 -13.61 7.69
CA LYS A 110 6.22 -14.02 8.96
C LYS A 110 7.07 -13.61 10.16
N TYR A 111 6.42 -12.99 11.14
CA TYR A 111 7.08 -12.52 12.35
C TYR A 111 6.36 -13.00 13.61
N CYS A 112 7.13 -13.17 14.68
CA CYS A 112 6.58 -13.39 16.02
C CYS A 112 5.89 -12.12 16.54
N MET A 113 5.11 -12.24 17.62
CA MET A 113 4.36 -11.13 18.21
C MET A 113 5.21 -9.93 18.64
N LYS A 114 6.48 -10.14 18.98
CA LYS A 114 7.43 -9.05 19.33
C LYS A 114 7.87 -8.24 18.11
N HIS A 115 8.00 -8.89 16.95
CA HIS A 115 8.49 -8.26 15.71
C HIS A 115 7.39 -8.03 14.68
N ARG A 116 6.12 -8.13 15.09
CA ARG A 116 4.95 -8.00 14.19
C ARG A 116 4.81 -6.61 13.58
N TYR A 117 5.32 -5.59 14.27
CA TYR A 117 5.24 -4.20 13.84
C TYR A 117 6.36 -3.88 12.84
N PRO A 118 6.12 -3.02 11.83
CA PRO A 118 7.12 -2.63 10.84
C PRO A 118 8.39 -2.03 11.47
N GLU A 119 8.23 -1.27 12.56
CA GLU A 119 9.33 -0.66 13.34
C GLU A 119 10.28 -1.68 13.95
N ALA A 120 9.79 -2.88 14.25
CA ALA A 120 10.54 -3.88 15.00
C ALA A 120 11.34 -4.85 14.10
N HIS A 121 11.17 -4.81 12.77
CA HIS A 121 11.84 -5.76 11.87
C HIS A 121 12.55 -5.15 10.65
N SER A 122 12.14 -3.99 10.14
CA SER A 122 12.85 -3.39 8.99
C SER A 122 12.59 -1.90 8.81
N PRO A 123 13.63 -1.07 8.62
CA PRO A 123 13.47 0.35 8.31
C PRO A 123 12.69 0.57 7.00
N LYS A 124 12.86 -0.31 6.00
CA LYS A 124 12.10 -0.25 4.74
C LYS A 124 10.60 -0.48 4.94
N CYS A 125 10.23 -1.30 5.93
CA CYS A 125 8.82 -1.52 6.28
C CYS A 125 8.24 -0.32 7.02
N VAL A 126 9.03 0.39 7.83
CA VAL A 126 8.63 1.66 8.47
C VAL A 126 8.32 2.72 7.41
N GLU A 127 9.22 2.92 6.45
CA GLU A 127 9.02 3.90 5.37
C GLU A 127 7.75 3.59 4.57
N LYS A 128 7.55 2.32 4.20
CA LYS A 128 6.33 1.89 3.50
C LYS A 128 5.07 2.13 4.33
N ALA A 129 5.11 1.87 5.63
CA ALA A 129 3.99 2.13 6.53
C ALA A 129 3.67 3.63 6.63
N ARG A 130 4.70 4.47 6.80
CA ARG A 130 4.57 5.93 6.85
C ARG A 130 4.01 6.49 5.54
N ASN A 131 4.54 6.04 4.40
CA ASN A 131 4.07 6.45 3.09
C ASN A 131 2.62 6.02 2.82
N ALA A 132 2.25 4.79 3.23
CA ALA A 132 0.87 4.33 3.15
C ALA A 132 -0.06 5.19 4.00
N ALA A 133 0.29 5.45 5.26
CA ALA A 133 -0.49 6.33 6.15
C ALA A 133 -0.64 7.74 5.56
N HIS A 134 0.45 8.33 5.09
CA HIS A 134 0.45 9.66 4.47
C HIS A 134 -0.42 9.71 3.21
N SER A 135 -0.31 8.69 2.34
CA SER A 135 -1.14 8.61 1.13
C SER A 135 -2.63 8.46 1.44
N ASN A 136 -2.99 7.66 2.44
CA ASN A 136 -4.38 7.48 2.87
C ASN A 136 -4.94 8.77 3.45
N PHE A 137 -4.16 9.44 4.33
CA PHE A 137 -4.55 10.73 4.90
C PHE A 137 -4.72 11.79 3.81
N LYS A 138 -3.82 11.86 2.83
CA LYS A 138 -3.95 12.78 1.68
C LYS A 138 -5.20 12.50 0.87
N GLN A 139 -5.49 11.23 0.56
CA GLN A 139 -6.71 10.85 -0.17
C GLN A 139 -7.98 11.18 0.61
N GLU A 140 -7.99 10.89 1.91
CA GLU A 140 -9.14 11.10 2.79
C GLU A 140 -9.41 12.59 3.04
N SER A 141 -8.37 13.37 3.31
CA SER A 141 -8.48 14.83 3.46
C SER A 141 -8.99 15.49 2.18
N ILE A 142 -8.43 15.13 1.01
CA ILE A 142 -8.92 15.64 -0.27
C ILE A 142 -10.39 15.29 -0.47
N HIS A 143 -10.80 14.06 -0.15
CA HIS A 143 -12.19 13.63 -0.32
C HIS A 143 -13.15 14.46 0.55
N VAL A 144 -12.84 14.64 1.83
CA VAL A 144 -13.63 15.47 2.76
C VAL A 144 -13.73 16.91 2.27
N ILE A 145 -12.62 17.52 1.86
CA ILE A 145 -12.60 18.90 1.33
C ILE A 145 -13.44 19.01 0.06
N THR A 146 -13.31 18.05 -0.87
CA THR A 146 -14.10 18.08 -2.12
C THR A 146 -15.59 17.90 -1.89
N GLN A 147 -15.98 17.15 -0.85
CA GLN A 147 -17.37 16.99 -0.49
C GLN A 147 -17.96 18.28 0.10
N GLU A 148 -17.21 18.93 0.99
CA GLU A 148 -17.64 20.21 1.55
C GLU A 148 -17.74 21.31 0.49
N LYS A 149 -16.83 21.32 -0.51
CA LYS A 149 -16.92 22.23 -1.67
C LYS A 149 -18.14 21.97 -2.56
N LYS A 150 -18.57 20.71 -2.70
CA LYS A 150 -19.74 20.35 -3.54
C LYS A 150 -21.06 20.65 -2.83
N THR A 151 -21.10 20.36 -1.54
CA THR A 151 -22.29 20.48 -0.70
C THR A 151 -21.86 21.01 0.66
N PRO A 152 -21.88 22.33 0.89
CA PRO A 152 -21.44 22.91 2.15
C PRO A 152 -22.31 22.39 3.31
N GLY A 153 -21.69 22.12 4.45
CA GLY A 153 -22.30 21.53 5.64
C GLY A 153 -22.51 20.00 5.55
N SER A 154 -22.22 19.36 4.41
CA SER A 154 -22.43 17.92 4.26
C SER A 154 -21.49 17.10 5.15
N THR A 155 -20.28 17.59 5.45
CA THR A 155 -19.34 16.83 6.30
C THR A 155 -19.73 16.85 7.77
N ASN A 156 -20.55 17.81 8.20
CA ASN A 156 -21.03 17.94 9.59
C ASN A 156 -22.36 17.20 9.82
N ALA A 157 -22.94 16.59 8.78
CA ALA A 157 -24.20 15.86 8.90
C ALA A 157 -24.02 14.59 9.76
N LYS A 158 -25.02 14.27 10.59
CA LYS A 158 -25.02 13.09 11.48
C LYS A 158 -24.79 11.75 10.78
N ASN A 159 -25.13 11.68 9.49
CA ASN A 159 -25.01 10.46 8.67
C ASN A 159 -23.78 10.48 7.74
N PHE A 160 -22.92 11.48 7.87
CA PHE A 160 -21.71 11.56 7.07
C PHE A 160 -20.70 10.51 7.53
N SER A 161 -20.25 9.68 6.60
CA SER A 161 -19.20 8.69 6.84
C SER A 161 -18.30 8.62 5.62
N VAL A 162 -17.00 8.82 5.84
CA VAL A 162 -15.99 8.73 4.77
C VAL A 162 -16.02 7.35 4.12
N ASN A 163 -16.11 6.28 4.92
CA ASN A 163 -16.17 4.91 4.41
C ASN A 163 -17.39 4.68 3.51
N LYS A 164 -18.57 5.14 3.93
CA LYS A 164 -19.80 5.01 3.14
C LYS A 164 -19.71 5.76 1.81
N SER A 165 -19.18 6.99 1.85
CA SER A 165 -18.99 7.80 0.64
C SER A 165 -17.98 7.18 -0.32
N LYS A 166 -16.89 6.58 0.19
CA LYS A 166 -15.89 5.85 -0.60
C LYS A 166 -16.48 4.60 -1.26
N GLU A 167 -17.33 3.85 -0.55
CA GLU A 167 -17.99 2.67 -1.11
C GLU A 167 -19.00 3.04 -2.20
N GLU A 168 -19.77 4.11 -2.01
CA GLU A 168 -20.70 4.62 -3.02
C GLU A 168 -19.96 5.05 -4.30
N LEU A 169 -18.84 5.77 -4.16
CA LEU A 169 -17.98 6.12 -5.29
C LEU A 169 -17.46 4.88 -6.04
N LYS A 170 -17.03 3.84 -5.31
CA LYS A 170 -16.60 2.57 -5.90
C LYS A 170 -17.73 1.88 -6.66
N LYS A 171 -18.95 1.86 -6.11
CA LYS A 171 -20.14 1.29 -6.76
C LYS A 171 -20.47 2.02 -8.06
N ARG A 172 -20.55 3.36 -8.02
CA ARG A 172 -20.80 4.19 -9.20
C ARG A 172 -19.72 4.02 -10.27
N TYR A 173 -18.45 3.89 -9.86
CA TYR A 173 -17.35 3.61 -10.80
C TYR A 173 -17.50 2.25 -11.47
N LYS A 174 -17.80 1.20 -10.68
CA LYS A 174 -18.03 -0.15 -11.20
C LYS A 174 -19.20 -0.20 -12.17
N GLU A 175 -20.32 0.45 -11.83
CA GLU A 175 -21.50 0.51 -12.70
C GLU A 175 -21.20 1.20 -14.04
N LYS A 176 -20.42 2.28 -14.03
CA LYS A 176 -19.96 2.94 -15.26
C LYS A 176 -19.11 2.01 -16.13
N LEU A 177 -18.20 1.24 -15.52
CA LEU A 177 -17.40 0.25 -16.26
C LEU A 177 -18.28 -0.87 -16.85
N ASP A 178 -19.24 -1.39 -16.09
CA ASP A 178 -20.15 -2.43 -16.57
C ASP A 178 -21.09 -1.92 -17.66
N LYS A 179 -21.52 -0.66 -17.59
CA LYS A 179 -22.30 -0.02 -18.66
C LYS A 179 -21.47 0.16 -19.92
N ALA A 180 -20.23 0.62 -19.81
CA ALA A 180 -19.31 0.74 -20.95
C ALA A 180 -19.06 -0.63 -21.61
N ARG A 181 -18.77 -1.67 -20.82
CA ARG A 181 -18.59 -3.05 -21.28
C ARG A 181 -19.82 -3.65 -21.96
N ARG A 182 -21.03 -3.25 -21.56
CA ARG A 182 -22.28 -3.65 -22.24
C ARG A 182 -22.45 -2.92 -23.55
N ASN A 183 -22.15 -1.62 -23.58
CA ASN A 183 -22.22 -0.82 -24.79
C ASN A 183 -21.23 -1.31 -25.87
N GLU A 184 -20.05 -1.78 -25.48
CA GLU A 184 -19.06 -2.38 -26.40
C GLU A 184 -19.45 -3.76 -26.95
N ARG A 185 -20.35 -4.50 -26.28
CA ARG A 185 -20.82 -5.83 -26.72
C ARG A 185 -22.13 -5.79 -27.52
N GLY A 186 -22.87 -4.69 -27.45
CA GLY A 186 -24.16 -4.52 -28.11
C GLY A 186 -24.12 -3.60 -29.33
N GLY A 187 -22.93 -3.36 -29.88
CA GLY A 187 -22.70 -2.60 -31.12
C GLY A 187 -22.25 -3.50 -32.25
#